data_AF-A0A1F6DL49-F1
#
_entry.id   AF-A0A1F6DL49-F1
#
_cell.length_a   1.000
_cell.length_b   1.000
_cell.length_c   1.000
_cell.angle_alpha   90.00
_cell.angle_beta   90.00
_cell.angle_gamma   90.00
#
_symmetry.space_group_name_H-M   'P 1'
#
loop_
_entity.id
_entity.type
_entity.pdbx_description
1 polymer ?
#
loop_
_entity_poly.entity_id
_entity_poly.type
_entity_poly.pdbx_seq_one_letter_code
_entity_poly.pdbx_strand_id
1 'polypeptide(L)'
;MRKSELQEKIAKLYLRLNGYFLTSLIIHSSEKGKNATQIDAIGVRFPFHEQKDREIKCSEKLMIPTDKTDIIICEVKDTRCKPKFNDALITSNEALQKLFEWIGVIKGDEIVTAKDTFKKNGKFETDGLQIRPIIFSFNDNINEDILTITGSDTFSYIKGCLIPSNPRDACSTTYPYESCWGDEYESIIRYFKDKNKKGEMVSLEDLYTHLGV
;
A
#
# COMPACT_ATOMS: atom_id res chain seq x y z
N MET A 1 5.35 -17.91 7.73
CA MET A 1 5.34 -16.57 7.09
C MET A 1 6.58 -15.84 7.56
N ARG A 2 7.26 -15.06 6.73
CA ARG A 2 8.37 -14.19 7.18
C ARG A 2 7.82 -12.85 7.68
N LYS A 3 8.55 -12.16 8.57
CA LYS A 3 8.18 -10.82 9.05
C LYS A 3 7.92 -9.84 7.90
N SER A 4 8.77 -9.83 6.87
CA SER A 4 8.62 -8.97 5.69
C SER A 4 7.32 -9.26 4.92
N GLU A 5 6.97 -10.54 4.75
CA GLU A 5 5.72 -10.94 4.08
C GLU A 5 4.49 -10.47 4.85
N LEU A 6 4.55 -10.52 6.19
CA LEU A 6 3.48 -9.99 7.03
C LEU A 6 3.37 -8.47 6.90
N GLN A 7 4.50 -7.75 6.91
CA GLN A 7 4.52 -6.30 6.73
C GLN A 7 3.96 -5.88 5.37
N GLU A 8 4.29 -6.60 4.30
CA GLU A 8 3.69 -6.41 2.97
C GLU A 8 2.17 -6.59 3.00
N LYS A 9 1.68 -7.65 3.67
CA LYS A 9 0.23 -7.87 3.83
C LYS A 9 -0.44 -6.76 4.64
N ILE A 10 0.21 -6.26 5.69
CA ILE A 10 -0.32 -5.14 6.50
C ILE A 10 -0.41 -3.86 5.65
N ALA A 11 0.64 -3.53 4.88
CA ALA A 11 0.63 -2.40 3.96
C ALA A 11 -0.48 -2.52 2.89
N LYS A 12 -0.63 -3.70 2.28
CA LYS A 12 -1.70 -3.98 1.31
C LYS A 12 -3.09 -3.87 1.93
N LEU A 13 -3.30 -4.42 3.12
CA LEU A 13 -4.57 -4.30 3.83
C LEU A 13 -4.91 -2.83 4.12
N TYR A 14 -3.93 -2.05 4.57
CA TYR A 14 -4.09 -0.61 4.76
C TYR A 14 -4.52 0.09 3.47
N LEU A 15 -3.85 -0.16 2.34
CA LEU A 15 -4.21 0.44 1.06
C LEU A 15 -5.62 0.00 0.59
N ARG A 16 -5.96 -1.27 0.76
CA ARG A 16 -7.30 -1.81 0.45
C ARG A 16 -8.38 -1.11 1.28
N LEU A 17 -8.15 -0.89 2.57
CA LEU A 17 -9.04 -0.15 3.47
C LEU A 17 -9.10 1.37 3.17
N ASN A 18 -8.22 1.87 2.30
CA ASN A 18 -8.27 3.24 1.76
C ASN A 18 -8.84 3.30 0.33
N GLY A 19 -9.38 2.17 -0.18
CA GLY A 19 -10.09 2.12 -1.45
C GLY A 19 -9.22 1.80 -2.66
N TYR A 20 -7.98 1.35 -2.46
CA TYR A 20 -7.11 0.93 -3.57
C TYR A 20 -7.37 -0.50 -4.01
N PHE A 21 -7.40 -0.72 -5.32
CA PHE A 21 -7.23 -2.03 -5.95
C PHE A 21 -5.74 -2.31 -6.06
N LEU A 22 -5.31 -3.52 -5.70
CA LEU A 22 -3.89 -3.82 -5.51
C LEU A 22 -3.46 -5.07 -6.28
N THR A 23 -2.23 -5.05 -6.76
CA THR A 23 -1.51 -6.24 -7.21
C THR A 23 -0.01 -6.04 -7.00
N SER A 24 0.77 -7.12 -6.88
CA SER A 24 2.24 -7.05 -7.00
C SER A 24 2.66 -7.15 -8.46
N LEU A 25 3.91 -6.80 -8.76
CA LEU A 25 4.48 -6.93 -10.10
C LEU A 25 5.95 -7.34 -10.04
N ILE A 26 6.32 -8.31 -10.89
CA ILE A 26 7.72 -8.62 -11.19
C ILE A 26 8.03 -8.05 -12.57
N ILE A 27 9.01 -7.15 -12.64
CA ILE A 27 9.51 -6.64 -13.91
C ILE A 27 10.66 -7.54 -14.35
N HIS A 28 10.49 -8.21 -15.48
CA HIS A 28 11.47 -9.16 -16.00
C HIS A 28 12.69 -8.45 -16.59
N SER A 29 13.88 -9.03 -16.34
CA SER A 29 15.11 -8.63 -17.02
C SER A 29 15.12 -9.16 -18.45
N SER A 30 15.93 -8.55 -19.32
CA SER A 30 16.30 -9.14 -20.61
C SER A 30 17.21 -10.37 -20.43
N GLU A 31 17.88 -10.50 -19.28
CA GLU A 31 18.69 -11.67 -18.92
C GLU A 31 17.82 -12.85 -18.45
N LYS A 32 17.95 -14.00 -19.12
CA LYS A 32 17.20 -15.22 -18.81
C LYS A 32 17.41 -15.65 -17.35
N GLY A 33 16.31 -15.89 -16.64
CA GLY A 33 16.31 -16.37 -15.26
C GLY A 33 16.48 -15.26 -14.20
N LYS A 34 16.54 -13.99 -14.61
CA LYS A 34 16.61 -12.85 -13.68
C LYS A 34 15.40 -11.94 -13.81
N ASN A 35 14.97 -11.36 -12.69
CA ASN A 35 14.11 -10.18 -12.70
C ASN A 35 14.98 -8.90 -12.73
N ALA A 36 14.43 -7.83 -13.29
CA ALA A 36 15.01 -6.50 -13.18
C ALA A 36 14.67 -5.89 -11.82
N THR A 37 13.41 -6.05 -11.40
CA THR A 37 12.96 -5.63 -10.07
C THR A 37 11.63 -6.32 -9.70
N GLN A 38 11.26 -6.22 -8.43
CA GLN A 38 9.96 -6.62 -7.90
C GLN A 38 9.36 -5.41 -7.17
N ILE A 39 8.05 -5.23 -7.34
CA ILE A 39 7.27 -4.18 -6.71
C ILE A 39 6.28 -4.86 -5.76
N ASP A 40 6.32 -4.47 -4.49
CA ASP A 40 5.53 -5.09 -3.43
C ASP A 40 4.03 -4.91 -3.66
N ALA A 41 3.62 -3.70 -4.05
CA ALA A 41 2.27 -3.42 -4.52
C ALA A 41 2.21 -2.26 -5.54
N ILE A 42 1.29 -2.37 -6.48
CA ILE A 42 0.79 -1.28 -7.32
C ILE A 42 -0.68 -1.10 -6.96
N GLY A 43 -1.04 0.12 -6.58
CA GLY A 43 -2.40 0.46 -6.19
C GLY A 43 -3.05 1.41 -7.18
N VAL A 44 -4.30 1.17 -7.54
CA VAL A 44 -5.16 2.10 -8.30
C VAL A 44 -6.33 2.53 -7.45
N ARG A 45 -6.61 3.83 -7.44
CA ARG A 45 -7.82 4.41 -6.87
C ARG A 45 -8.41 5.43 -7.83
N PHE A 46 -9.70 5.34 -8.10
CA PHE A 46 -10.40 6.24 -9.02
C PHE A 46 -10.86 7.54 -8.34
N PRO A 47 -11.04 8.66 -9.08
CA PRO A 47 -11.33 9.99 -8.52
C PRO A 47 -12.52 9.99 -7.56
N PHE A 48 -13.64 9.41 -8.00
CA PHE A 48 -14.92 9.47 -7.30
C PHE A 48 -15.18 8.26 -6.40
N HIS A 49 -14.13 7.55 -5.95
CA HIS A 49 -14.32 6.48 -4.98
C HIS A 49 -14.89 7.04 -3.67
N GLU A 50 -15.99 6.45 -3.23
CA GLU A 50 -16.70 6.79 -2.01
C GLU A 50 -17.38 5.54 -1.43
N GLN A 51 -17.35 5.39 -0.10
CA GLN A 51 -18.02 4.31 0.62
C GLN A 51 -18.55 4.85 1.97
N LYS A 52 -19.67 5.59 1.91
CA LYS A 52 -20.20 6.38 3.06
C LYS A 52 -20.59 5.53 4.26
N ASP A 53 -21.11 4.33 3.99
CA ASP A 53 -21.52 3.34 4.99
C ASP A 53 -20.39 2.97 5.95
N ARG A 54 -19.12 3.05 5.52
CA ARG A 54 -17.97 2.72 6.39
C ARG A 54 -17.81 3.64 7.60
N GLU A 55 -18.37 4.85 7.58
CA GLU A 55 -18.28 5.84 8.67
C GLU A 55 -16.84 6.10 9.18
N ILE A 56 -15.84 5.84 8.34
CA ILE A 56 -14.43 6.14 8.60
C ILE A 56 -13.84 6.79 7.35
N LYS A 57 -13.18 7.92 7.54
CA LYS A 57 -12.50 8.63 6.46
C LYS A 57 -11.26 7.85 6.02
N CYS A 58 -10.85 8.05 4.78
CA CYS A 58 -9.53 7.61 4.33
C CYS A 58 -8.44 8.28 5.19
N SER A 59 -7.30 7.62 5.32
CA SER A 59 -6.16 8.14 6.05
C SER A 59 -5.63 9.41 5.38
N GLU A 60 -5.57 10.51 6.13
CA GLU A 60 -5.01 11.78 5.66
C GLU A 60 -3.52 11.65 5.27
N LYS A 61 -2.81 10.70 5.90
CA LYS A 61 -1.40 10.38 5.61
C LYS A 61 -1.17 9.93 4.17
N LEU A 62 -2.16 9.33 3.51
CA LEU A 62 -2.01 8.91 2.12
C LEU A 62 -1.97 10.06 1.12
N MET A 63 -2.43 11.26 1.51
CA MET A 63 -2.53 12.45 0.66
C MET A 63 -3.17 12.11 -0.69
N ILE A 64 -4.34 11.46 -0.64
CA ILE A 64 -5.06 11.01 -1.83
C ILE A 64 -5.56 12.23 -2.62
N PRO A 65 -5.31 12.33 -3.93
CA PRO A 65 -5.86 13.42 -4.74
C PRO A 65 -7.39 13.28 -4.85
N THR A 66 -8.08 14.41 -4.88
CA THR A 66 -9.56 14.46 -4.80
C THR A 66 -10.28 14.22 -6.12
N ASP A 67 -9.61 14.45 -7.24
CA ASP A 67 -10.20 14.53 -8.58
C ASP A 67 -9.40 13.79 -9.66
N LYS A 68 -8.47 12.91 -9.23
CA LYS A 68 -7.59 12.15 -10.12
C LYS A 68 -7.64 10.66 -9.86
N THR A 69 -7.39 9.89 -10.92
CA THR A 69 -6.98 8.50 -10.74
C THR A 69 -5.61 8.51 -10.10
N ASP A 70 -5.47 7.92 -8.92
CA ASP A 70 -4.23 7.84 -8.17
C ASP A 70 -3.65 6.44 -8.32
N ILE A 71 -2.47 6.37 -8.91
CA ILE A 71 -1.68 5.15 -9.05
C ILE A 71 -0.48 5.26 -8.13
N ILE A 72 -0.40 4.35 -7.17
CA ILE A 72 0.72 4.29 -6.23
C ILE A 72 1.62 3.11 -6.57
N ILE A 73 2.93 3.34 -6.54
CA ILE A 73 3.95 2.30 -6.64
C ILE A 73 4.54 2.15 -5.25
N CYS A 74 4.24 1.04 -4.60
CA CYS A 74 4.48 0.83 -3.18
C CYS A 74 5.68 -0.09 -2.95
N GLU A 75 6.51 0.32 -1.99
CA GLU A 75 7.64 -0.45 -1.48
C GLU A 75 7.55 -0.54 0.05
N VAL A 76 7.80 -1.72 0.61
CA VAL A 76 7.75 -1.98 2.05
C VAL A 76 9.16 -2.18 2.58
N LYS A 77 9.54 -1.38 3.57
CA LYS A 77 10.89 -1.37 4.15
C LYS A 77 10.84 -1.58 5.66
N ASP A 78 11.74 -2.43 6.13
CA ASP A 78 12.02 -2.67 7.55
C ASP A 78 13.51 -2.42 7.79
N THR A 79 13.94 -1.16 7.69
CA THR A 79 15.34 -0.75 7.79
C THR A 79 15.56 0.24 8.93
N ARG A 80 16.75 0.19 9.56
CA ARG A 80 17.17 1.14 10.60
C ARG A 80 17.68 2.48 10.02
N CYS A 81 17.84 2.56 8.71
CA CYS A 81 18.28 3.76 8.00
C CYS A 81 17.10 4.47 7.33
N LYS A 82 17.34 5.66 6.75
CA LYS A 82 16.37 6.33 5.86
C LYS A 82 15.91 5.35 4.77
N PRO A 83 14.61 5.01 4.68
CA PRO A 83 14.15 4.04 3.70
C PRO A 83 14.27 4.63 2.30
N LYS A 84 14.76 3.82 1.37
CA LYS A 84 14.94 4.20 -0.03
C LYS A 84 13.93 3.47 -0.89
N PHE A 85 13.39 4.19 -1.87
CA PHE A 85 12.60 3.58 -2.91
C PHE A 85 13.48 2.72 -3.81
N ASN A 86 12.88 1.79 -4.54
CA ASN A 86 13.60 0.83 -5.34
C ASN A 86 14.47 1.50 -6.42
N ASP A 87 15.79 1.41 -6.26
CA ASP A 87 16.76 2.10 -7.13
C ASP A 87 16.60 1.69 -8.60
N ALA A 88 16.12 0.47 -8.90
CA ALA A 88 15.90 0.02 -10.26
C ALA A 88 14.85 0.88 -11.00
N LEU A 89 13.81 1.36 -10.30
CA LEU A 89 12.79 2.22 -10.91
C LEU A 89 13.27 3.66 -11.12
N ILE A 90 14.32 4.07 -10.40
CA ILE A 90 14.94 5.39 -10.52
C ILE A 90 16.02 5.37 -11.62
N THR A 91 16.87 4.36 -11.60
CA THR A 91 18.08 4.28 -12.44
C THR A 91 17.82 3.62 -13.79
N SER A 92 16.96 2.60 -13.87
CA SER A 92 16.71 1.87 -15.13
C SER A 92 15.55 2.48 -15.93
N ASN A 93 15.89 3.09 -17.07
CA ASN A 93 14.90 3.54 -18.05
C ASN A 93 14.05 2.40 -18.62
N GLU A 94 14.61 1.19 -18.69
CA GLU A 94 13.91 0.00 -19.18
C GLU A 94 12.90 -0.51 -18.15
N ALA A 95 13.28 -0.59 -16.87
CA ALA A 95 12.35 -1.03 -15.83
C ALA A 95 11.16 -0.07 -15.69
N LEU A 96 11.42 1.24 -15.70
CA LEU A 96 10.35 2.24 -15.62
C LEU A 96 9.47 2.26 -16.88
N GLN A 97 10.04 2.00 -18.07
CA GLN A 97 9.27 1.81 -19.30
C GLN A 97 8.30 0.64 -19.16
N LYS A 98 8.80 -0.55 -18.79
CA LYS A 98 7.98 -1.76 -18.62
C LYS A 98 6.89 -1.54 -17.57
N LEU A 99 7.19 -0.81 -16.50
CA LEU A 99 6.20 -0.45 -15.50
C LEU A 99 5.07 0.41 -16.10
N PHE A 100 5.40 1.49 -16.81
CA PHE A 100 4.40 2.40 -17.38
C PHE A 100 3.59 1.75 -18.49
N GLU A 101 4.21 0.91 -19.32
CA GLU A 101 3.52 0.08 -20.31
C GLU A 101 2.57 -0.92 -19.65
N TRP A 102 2.99 -1.56 -18.56
CA TRP A 102 2.15 -2.51 -17.81
C TRP A 102 0.98 -1.83 -17.11
N ILE A 103 1.19 -0.63 -16.52
CA ILE A 103 0.10 0.18 -15.95
C ILE A 103 -0.90 0.57 -17.04
N GLY A 104 -0.43 0.89 -18.25
CA GLY A 104 -1.26 1.00 -19.45
C GLY A 104 -2.15 2.25 -19.53
N VAL A 105 -1.91 3.27 -18.70
CA VAL A 105 -2.68 4.54 -18.71
C VAL A 105 -2.01 5.67 -19.49
N ILE A 106 -0.77 5.46 -19.94
CA ILE A 106 0.03 6.44 -20.70
C ILE A 106 0.18 5.93 -22.14
N LYS A 107 -0.05 6.77 -23.14
CA LYS A 107 0.14 6.39 -24.54
C LYS A 107 1.62 6.16 -24.84
N GLY A 108 1.93 5.21 -25.73
CA GLY A 108 3.30 4.77 -26.00
C GLY A 108 4.27 5.89 -26.37
N ASP A 109 3.82 6.89 -27.13
CA ASP A 109 4.58 8.08 -27.52
C ASP A 109 4.81 9.07 -26.38
N GLU A 110 3.96 9.05 -25.35
CA GLU A 110 4.05 9.91 -24.16
C GLU A 110 4.91 9.29 -23.04
N ILE A 111 5.21 7.98 -23.09
CA ILE A 111 5.93 7.29 -22.01
C ILE A 111 7.32 7.89 -21.77
N VAL A 112 8.03 8.31 -22.82
CA VAL A 112 9.37 8.93 -22.66
C VAL A 112 9.28 10.17 -21.78
N THR A 113 8.37 11.10 -22.10
CA THR A 113 8.14 12.31 -21.32
C THR A 113 7.64 12.01 -19.91
N ALA A 114 6.78 11.01 -19.75
CA ALA A 114 6.29 10.60 -18.44
C ALA A 114 7.42 10.08 -17.54
N LYS A 115 8.34 9.27 -18.08
CA LYS A 115 9.50 8.75 -17.34
C LYS A 115 10.43 9.87 -16.90
N ASP A 116 10.75 10.80 -17.80
CA ASP A 116 11.62 11.93 -17.48
C ASP A 116 11.02 12.80 -16.37
N THR A 117 9.70 13.04 -16.46
CA THR A 117 8.94 13.75 -15.42
C THR A 117 8.96 13.01 -14.09
N PHE A 118 8.71 11.70 -14.10
CA PHE A 118 8.72 10.86 -12.90
C PHE A 118 10.09 10.87 -12.22
N LYS A 119 11.16 10.74 -12.99
CA LYS A 119 12.54 10.77 -12.46
C LYS A 119 12.94 12.12 -11.90
N LYS A 120 12.51 13.21 -12.56
CA LYS A 120 12.82 14.58 -12.14
C LYS A 120 12.05 15.01 -10.92
N ASN A 121 10.75 14.70 -10.87
CA ASN A 121 9.82 15.24 -9.88
C ASN A 121 9.43 14.23 -8.79
N GLY A 122 9.88 12.98 -8.90
CA GLY A 122 9.45 11.89 -8.02
C GLY A 122 8.01 11.45 -8.23
N LYS A 123 7.30 11.98 -9.24
CA LYS A 123 5.94 11.59 -9.63
C LYS A 123 5.64 12.02 -11.06
N PHE A 124 4.65 11.39 -11.68
CA PHE A 124 4.07 11.79 -12.95
C PHE A 124 2.61 12.22 -12.72
N GLU A 125 2.19 13.33 -13.33
CA GLU A 125 0.88 13.90 -13.09
C GLU A 125 0.37 14.63 -14.33
N THR A 126 -0.92 14.45 -14.63
CA THR A 126 -1.64 15.15 -15.70
C THR A 126 -2.99 15.66 -15.17
N ASP A 127 -3.80 16.22 -16.07
CA ASP A 127 -5.22 16.38 -15.80
C ASP A 127 -5.86 14.97 -15.66
N GLY A 128 -6.48 14.70 -14.51
CA GLY A 128 -7.14 13.42 -14.21
C GLY A 128 -6.28 12.22 -13.78
N LEU A 129 -4.94 12.29 -13.78
CA LEU A 129 -4.07 11.16 -13.39
C LEU A 129 -2.89 11.62 -12.53
N GLN A 130 -2.55 10.79 -11.53
CA GLN A 130 -1.31 10.88 -10.77
C GLN A 130 -0.68 9.48 -10.64
N ILE A 131 0.62 9.36 -10.90
CA ILE A 131 1.43 8.17 -10.61
C ILE A 131 2.56 8.58 -9.67
N ARG A 132 2.64 7.97 -8.49
CA ARG A 132 3.61 8.35 -7.45
C ARG A 132 4.15 7.16 -6.65
N PRO A 133 5.41 7.23 -6.19
CA PRO A 133 5.95 6.25 -5.26
C PRO A 133 5.40 6.48 -3.85
N ILE A 134 5.32 5.40 -3.08
CA ILE A 134 5.07 5.44 -1.64
C ILE A 134 5.92 4.38 -0.95
N ILE A 135 6.39 4.70 0.26
CA ILE A 135 7.15 3.79 1.11
C ILE A 135 6.34 3.48 2.37
N PHE A 136 6.22 2.20 2.72
CA PHE A 136 5.81 1.79 4.06
C PHE A 136 7.05 1.46 4.88
N SER A 137 7.20 2.08 6.04
CA SER A 137 8.38 1.92 6.90
C SER A 137 8.01 1.36 8.26
N PHE A 138 8.30 0.08 8.50
CA PHE A 138 7.91 -0.64 9.72
C PHE A 138 8.92 -0.53 10.88
N ASN A 139 10.03 0.20 10.67
CA ASN A 139 10.93 0.70 11.73
C ASN A 139 10.71 2.19 12.02
N ASP A 140 9.62 2.77 11.50
CA ASP A 140 9.21 4.16 11.70
C ASP A 140 10.25 5.23 11.27
N ASN A 141 11.25 4.84 10.48
CA ASN A 141 12.15 5.77 9.79
C ASN A 141 11.43 6.42 8.61
N ILE A 142 11.63 7.71 8.41
CA ILE A 142 10.94 8.49 7.37
C ILE A 142 11.90 8.89 6.26
N ASN A 143 11.40 8.90 5.02
CA ASN A 143 12.02 9.61 3.92
C ASN A 143 11.19 10.87 3.64
N GLU A 144 11.82 12.05 3.69
CA GLU A 144 11.12 13.33 3.45
C GLU A 144 10.88 13.61 1.96
N ASP A 145 11.67 12.98 1.09
CA ASP A 145 11.60 13.18 -0.37
C ASP A 145 10.50 12.34 -1.02
N ILE A 146 10.06 11.28 -0.35
CA ILE A 146 9.07 10.32 -0.84
C ILE A 146 8.08 10.06 0.28
N LEU A 147 6.78 10.15 -0.02
CA LEU A 147 5.75 9.88 0.98
C LEU A 147 6.01 8.56 1.69
N THR A 148 6.23 8.66 2.99
CA THR A 148 6.48 7.51 3.86
C THR A 148 5.34 7.37 4.86
N ILE A 149 4.74 6.18 4.93
CA ILE A 149 3.75 5.81 5.94
C ILE A 149 4.42 4.85 6.92
N THR A 150 4.34 5.16 8.22
CA THR A 150 5.00 4.35 9.24
C THR A 150 4.19 3.08 9.56
N GLY A 151 4.84 2.10 10.19
CA GLY A 151 4.17 0.91 10.70
C GLY A 151 3.10 1.27 11.72
N SER A 152 3.41 2.25 12.58
CA SER A 152 2.47 2.82 13.55
C SER A 152 1.25 3.48 12.90
N ASP A 153 1.43 4.32 11.87
CA ASP A 153 0.33 4.95 11.12
C ASP A 153 -0.55 3.89 10.44
N THR A 154 0.10 2.91 9.81
CA THR A 154 -0.56 1.81 9.10
C THR A 154 -1.43 0.99 10.05
N PHE A 155 -0.85 0.55 11.17
CA PHE A 155 -1.50 -0.30 12.16
C PHE A 155 -2.62 0.42 12.90
N SER A 156 -2.40 1.69 13.27
CA SER A 156 -3.41 2.54 13.93
C SER A 156 -4.65 2.73 13.06
N TYR A 157 -4.46 2.98 11.75
CA TYR A 157 -5.58 3.12 10.83
C TYR A 157 -6.37 1.81 10.65
N ILE A 158 -5.67 0.67 10.51
CA ILE A 158 -6.32 -0.65 10.43
C ILE A 158 -7.12 -0.93 11.70
N LYS A 159 -6.55 -0.64 12.88
CA LYS A 159 -7.26 -0.74 14.17
C LYS A 159 -8.55 0.08 14.15
N GLY A 160 -8.49 1.35 13.76
CA GLY A 160 -9.68 2.21 13.68
C GLY A 160 -10.74 1.69 12.70
N CYS A 161 -10.31 1.02 11.62
CA CYS A 161 -11.23 0.39 10.67
C CYS A 161 -11.97 -0.81 11.27
N LEU A 162 -11.24 -1.70 11.94
CA LEU A 162 -11.72 -3.02 12.38
C LEU A 162 -12.30 -3.03 13.80
N ILE A 163 -11.83 -2.12 14.66
CA ILE A 163 -12.19 -1.97 16.07
C ILE A 163 -12.63 -0.53 16.29
N PRO A 164 -13.83 -0.14 15.81
CA PRO A 164 -14.31 1.22 15.99
C PRO A 164 -14.61 1.48 17.48
N SER A 165 -14.31 2.69 17.95
CA SER A 165 -14.54 3.07 19.35
C SER A 165 -16.01 3.05 19.75
N ASN A 166 -16.90 3.27 18.78
CA ASN A 166 -18.35 3.12 18.91
C ASN A 166 -18.86 2.20 17.78
N PRO A 167 -19.96 1.47 17.98
CA PRO A 167 -20.67 0.82 16.88
C PRO A 167 -20.99 1.84 15.78
N ARG A 168 -20.88 1.41 14.53
CA ARG A 168 -21.29 2.19 13.36
C ARG A 168 -22.73 1.81 13.01
N ASP A 169 -23.53 2.78 12.62
CA ASP A 169 -24.96 2.58 12.36
C ASP A 169 -25.20 1.86 11.04
N ALA A 170 -24.40 2.16 10.00
CA ALA A 170 -24.56 1.68 8.64
C ALA A 170 -23.59 0.57 8.24
N CYS A 171 -22.56 0.28 9.05
CA CYS A 171 -21.55 -0.74 8.74
C CYS A 171 -21.24 -1.62 9.95
N SER A 172 -21.71 -2.87 9.90
CA SER A 172 -21.25 -3.88 10.84
C SER A 172 -19.75 -4.14 10.63
N THR A 173 -19.01 -4.36 11.71
CA THR A 173 -17.63 -4.88 11.67
C THR A 173 -17.57 -6.37 12.07
N THR A 174 -18.72 -6.99 12.34
CA THR A 174 -18.87 -8.34 12.90
C THR A 174 -19.28 -9.37 11.83
N TYR A 175 -18.56 -9.42 10.71
CA TYR A 175 -18.73 -10.49 9.73
C TYR A 175 -17.88 -11.73 10.04
N PRO A 176 -18.28 -12.93 9.56
CA PRO A 176 -17.45 -14.13 9.57
C PRO A 176 -16.06 -13.89 8.99
N TYR A 177 -15.07 -14.63 9.48
CA TYR A 177 -13.67 -14.46 9.06
C TYR A 177 -13.47 -15.11 7.69
N GLU A 178 -14.07 -16.28 7.54
CA GLU A 178 -13.97 -17.17 6.41
C GLU A 178 -14.63 -16.50 5.19
N SER A 179 -13.94 -16.52 4.05
CA SER A 179 -14.35 -15.97 2.73
C SER A 179 -14.47 -14.44 2.56
N CYS A 180 -14.67 -13.65 3.62
CA CYS A 180 -14.93 -12.20 3.46
C CYS A 180 -13.65 -11.38 3.18
N TRP A 181 -12.51 -11.82 3.69
CA TRP A 181 -11.24 -11.09 3.58
C TRP A 181 -10.22 -11.76 2.68
N GLY A 182 -10.48 -13.01 2.29
CA GLY A 182 -9.54 -13.89 1.60
C GLY A 182 -8.45 -14.44 2.54
N ASP A 183 -7.88 -15.58 2.16
CA ASP A 183 -6.85 -16.29 2.94
C ASP A 183 -5.62 -15.40 3.20
N GLU A 184 -5.40 -14.39 2.36
CA GLU A 184 -4.27 -13.47 2.47
C GLU A 184 -4.28 -12.70 3.80
N TYR A 185 -5.46 -12.18 4.20
CA TYR A 185 -5.60 -11.25 5.34
C TYR A 185 -6.28 -11.87 6.56
N GLU A 186 -6.83 -13.09 6.44
CA GLU A 186 -7.65 -13.70 7.49
C GLU A 186 -6.97 -13.69 8.86
N SER A 187 -5.70 -14.09 8.94
CA SER A 187 -4.96 -14.16 10.20
C SER A 187 -4.79 -12.79 10.87
N ILE A 188 -4.57 -11.73 10.08
CA ILE A 188 -4.45 -10.35 10.57
C ILE A 188 -5.81 -9.87 11.10
N ILE A 189 -6.89 -10.11 10.35
CA ILE A 189 -8.24 -9.71 10.75
C ILE A 189 -8.68 -10.45 12.02
N ARG A 190 -8.38 -11.75 12.12
CA ARG A 190 -8.68 -12.59 13.27
C ARG A 190 -8.01 -12.07 14.53
N TYR A 191 -6.72 -11.71 14.43
CA TYR A 191 -5.99 -11.07 15.51
C TYR A 191 -6.71 -9.82 16.07
N PHE A 192 -7.05 -8.83 15.21
CA PHE A 192 -7.70 -7.61 15.68
C PHE A 192 -9.06 -7.89 16.34
N LYS A 193 -9.89 -8.72 15.72
CA LYS A 193 -11.24 -9.02 16.22
C LYS A 193 -11.20 -9.83 17.53
N ASP A 194 -10.29 -10.78 17.67
CA ASP A 194 -10.20 -11.62 18.85
C ASP A 194 -9.66 -10.83 20.05
N LYS A 195 -8.68 -9.95 19.81
CA LYS A 195 -8.20 -9.00 20.84
C LYS A 195 -9.31 -8.04 21.28
N ASN A 196 -10.09 -7.52 20.33
CA ASN A 196 -11.24 -6.68 20.65
C ASN A 196 -12.28 -7.41 21.53
N LYS A 197 -12.63 -8.65 21.20
CA LYS A 197 -13.57 -9.47 21.99
C LYS A 197 -13.11 -9.67 23.43
N LYS A 198 -11.79 -9.71 23.67
CA LYS A 198 -11.18 -9.88 24.99
C LYS A 198 -10.89 -8.56 25.70
N GLY A 199 -11.12 -7.41 25.07
CA GLY A 199 -10.74 -6.10 25.60
C GLY A 199 -9.23 -5.91 25.70
N GLU A 200 -8.45 -6.64 24.91
CA GLU A 200 -6.99 -6.59 24.94
C GLU A 200 -6.44 -5.50 24.01
N MET A 201 -5.29 -4.94 24.39
CA MET A 201 -4.55 -4.02 23.53
C MET A 201 -4.00 -4.75 22.31
N VAL A 202 -3.99 -4.04 21.18
CA VAL A 202 -3.37 -4.50 19.93
C VAL A 202 -2.09 -3.71 19.66
N SER A 203 -1.03 -4.39 19.28
CA SER A 203 0.21 -3.78 18.80
C SER A 203 0.83 -4.61 17.68
N LEU A 204 1.74 -3.99 16.94
CA LEU A 204 2.43 -4.64 15.83
C LEU A 204 3.35 -5.77 16.35
N GLU A 205 4.00 -5.57 17.49
CA GLU A 205 4.87 -6.55 18.15
C GLU A 205 4.09 -7.75 18.68
N ASP A 206 2.90 -7.51 19.24
CA ASP A 206 1.99 -8.58 19.69
C ASP A 206 1.44 -9.36 18.49
N LEU A 207 1.16 -8.71 17.36
CA LEU A 207 0.80 -9.39 16.11
C LEU A 207 1.96 -10.27 15.59
N TYR A 208 3.20 -9.79 15.62
CA TYR A 208 4.38 -10.59 15.25
C TYR A 208 4.50 -11.84 16.12
N THR A 209 4.39 -11.66 17.44
CA THR A 209 4.43 -12.77 18.41
C THR A 209 3.27 -13.76 18.17
N HIS A 210 2.06 -13.25 17.93
CA HIS A 210 0.87 -14.06 17.69
C HIS A 210 0.98 -14.94 16.43
N LEU A 211 1.63 -14.43 15.39
CA LEU A 211 1.83 -15.15 14.11
C LEU A 211 3.17 -15.89 14.03
N GLY A 212 4.01 -15.80 15.07
CA GLY A 212 5.31 -16.47 15.15
C GLY A 212 6.33 -15.97 14.13
N VAL A 213 6.40 -14.66 13.90
CA VAL A 213 7.31 -14.01 12.92
C VAL A 213 8.22 -12.95 13.50
#